data_AF-A0A7V9KB48-F1
#
_entry.id   AF-A0A7V9KB48-F1
#
_cell.length_a   1.000
_cell.length_b   1.000
_cell.length_c   1.000
_cell.angle_alpha   90.00
_cell.angle_beta   90.00
_cell.angle_gamma   90.00
#
_symmetry.space_group_name_H-M   'P 1'
#
loop_
_entity.id
_entity.type
_entity.pdbx_description
1 polymer ?
#
loop_
_entity_poly.entity_id
_entity_poly.type
_entity_poly.pdbx_seq_one_letter_code
_entity_poly.pdbx_strand_id
1 'polypeptide(L)'
;MTPTARSRLRDAPRLELAAYAALIALALGLRLIDLGSRPFHHDESQDAYFSWVFFTQGEYAYNPLLHGPLRFYLTTAMYEIFGAGDVSARLAPALMGATMVGLPSLLRAQLGRGGALVAAALLAVGPSYLYFSRFAREDIYIACITLGLMAVVLHFLDVPRRHHPPLIGALLAASFATKESTFITVFVAGTFLGPLALWQARRDGWRDAPLLRSVMGLGWRPWAWGVAAFWFVFALLFTVFFTNPGGLWDGIYDGLAYWLGQQPVARGGEPVGFYAFLLLGEEWPVVGLAAVGIVAVIRSPSVGRWLLVWMFGLSLAVYS
;
A
#
# COMPACT_ATOMS: atom_id res chain seq x y z
N MET A 1 -17.94 12.38 -28.73
CA MET A 1 -17.65 11.02 -28.24
C MET A 1 -16.49 11.09 -27.26
N THR A 2 -16.76 10.97 -25.96
CA THR A 2 -15.72 10.93 -24.93
C THR A 2 -14.96 9.59 -25.02
N PRO A 3 -13.63 9.58 -25.11
CA PRO A 3 -12.88 8.33 -25.20
C PRO A 3 -13.15 7.48 -23.96
N THR A 4 -13.60 6.24 -24.18
CA THR A 4 -13.79 5.26 -23.11
C THR A 4 -12.45 5.01 -22.40
N ALA A 5 -12.47 4.71 -21.11
CA ALA A 5 -11.24 4.52 -20.32
C ALA A 5 -10.28 3.43 -20.83
N ARG A 6 -10.68 2.62 -21.82
CA ARG A 6 -9.77 1.71 -22.55
C ARG A 6 -8.72 2.44 -23.39
N SER A 7 -8.94 3.68 -23.83
CA SER A 7 -7.98 4.40 -24.68
C SER A 7 -6.82 5.02 -23.89
N ARG A 8 -6.96 5.27 -22.58
CA ARG A 8 -5.97 6.06 -21.83
C ARG A 8 -4.73 5.28 -21.41
N LEU A 9 -4.81 3.95 -21.29
CA LEU A 9 -3.67 3.09 -20.92
C LEU A 9 -2.84 2.64 -22.13
N ARG A 10 -3.44 2.52 -23.33
CA ARG A 10 -2.73 2.13 -24.56
C ARG A 10 -1.97 3.28 -25.22
N ASP A 11 -2.38 4.52 -24.97
CA ASP A 11 -1.75 5.72 -25.54
C ASP A 11 -0.89 6.47 -24.51
N ALA A 12 -0.11 5.76 -23.69
CA ALA A 12 1.05 6.42 -23.11
C ALA A 12 2.04 6.61 -24.28
N PRO A 13 2.33 7.85 -24.72
CA PRO A 13 3.30 8.03 -25.79
C PRO A 13 4.60 7.38 -25.35
N ARG A 14 5.34 6.78 -26.30
CA ARG A 14 6.55 5.99 -26.02
C ARG A 14 7.51 6.68 -25.05
N LEU A 15 7.58 8.01 -25.11
CA LEU A 15 8.36 8.85 -24.21
C LEU A 15 7.92 8.76 -22.74
N GLU A 16 6.62 8.70 -22.44
CA GLU A 16 6.12 8.56 -21.07
C GLU A 16 6.44 7.18 -20.49
N LEU A 17 6.28 6.12 -21.29
CA LEU A 17 6.68 4.78 -20.87
C LEU A 17 8.19 4.72 -20.62
N ALA A 18 8.99 5.32 -21.50
CA ALA A 18 10.42 5.44 -21.31
C ALA A 18 10.78 6.24 -20.05
N ALA A 19 10.03 7.30 -19.73
CA ALA A 19 10.22 8.07 -18.50
C ALA A 19 9.94 7.23 -17.24
N TYR A 20 8.83 6.48 -17.19
CA TYR A 20 8.58 5.57 -16.07
C TYR A 20 9.64 4.47 -15.97
N ALA A 21 10.04 3.88 -17.10
CA ALA A 21 11.10 2.87 -17.12
C ALA A 21 12.43 3.44 -16.60
N ALA A 22 12.79 4.66 -17.00
CA ALA A 22 13.98 5.35 -16.52
C ALA A 22 13.89 5.65 -15.01
N LEU A 23 12.73 6.10 -14.52
CA LEU A 23 12.51 6.35 -13.09
C LEU A 23 12.58 5.08 -12.26
N ILE A 24 12.02 3.96 -12.73
CA ILE A 24 12.10 2.66 -12.05
C ILE A 24 13.55 2.15 -12.07
N ALA A 25 14.25 2.27 -13.19
CA ALA A 25 15.65 1.88 -13.29
C ALA A 25 16.55 2.72 -12.36
N LEU A 26 16.33 4.04 -12.32
CA LEU A 26 17.00 4.95 -11.38
C LEU A 26 16.68 4.55 -9.93
N ALA A 27 15.41 4.33 -9.61
CA ALA A 27 14.96 3.93 -8.28
C ALA A 27 15.61 2.61 -7.83
N LEU A 28 15.73 1.64 -8.74
CA LEU A 28 16.39 0.37 -8.49
C LEU A 28 17.89 0.58 -8.24
N GLY A 29 18.58 1.35 -9.09
CA GLY A 29 19.99 1.68 -8.90
C GLY A 29 20.25 2.33 -7.55
N LEU A 30 19.49 3.38 -7.20
CA LEU A 30 19.62 4.08 -5.92
C LEU A 30 19.34 3.19 -4.70
N ARG A 31 18.50 2.16 -4.84
CA ARG A 31 18.18 1.23 -3.74
C ARG A 31 19.18 0.07 -3.62
N LEU A 32 19.86 -0.29 -4.71
CA LEU A 32 20.81 -1.42 -4.70
C LEU A 32 22.26 -0.99 -4.44
N ILE A 33 22.64 0.25 -4.75
CA ILE A 33 24.01 0.75 -4.49
C ILE A 33 24.32 0.60 -3.00
N ASP A 34 25.37 -0.16 -2.67
CA ASP A 34 25.88 -0.28 -1.31
C ASP A 34 24.81 -0.76 -0.29
N LEU A 35 23.88 -1.61 -0.73
CA LEU A 35 22.72 -2.02 0.07
C LEU A 35 23.10 -2.78 1.36
N GLY A 36 24.22 -3.51 1.33
CA GLY A 36 24.69 -4.34 2.45
C GLY A 36 25.74 -3.68 3.36
N SER A 37 26.09 -2.41 3.17
CA SER A 37 27.25 -1.83 3.87
C SER A 37 27.01 -1.44 5.32
N ARG A 38 25.75 -1.23 5.71
CA ARG A 38 25.39 -0.81 7.07
C ARG A 38 25.01 -2.02 7.92
N PRO A 39 25.40 -2.04 9.21
CA PRO A 39 24.90 -3.02 10.17
C PRO A 39 23.36 -3.03 10.22
N PHE A 40 22.79 -4.17 10.59
CA PHE A 40 21.35 -4.25 10.84
C PHE A 40 20.98 -3.35 12.01
N HIS A 41 19.93 -2.55 11.81
CA HIS A 41 19.17 -1.98 12.91
C HIS A 41 18.52 -3.10 13.73
N HIS A 42 18.15 -2.83 14.98
CA HIS A 42 17.49 -3.78 15.87
C HIS A 42 16.36 -4.55 15.16
N ASP A 43 15.40 -3.84 14.58
CA ASP A 43 14.25 -4.44 13.90
C ASP A 43 14.65 -5.20 12.61
N GLU A 44 15.65 -4.74 11.87
CA GLU A 44 16.14 -5.48 10.69
C GLU A 44 16.78 -6.81 11.09
N SER A 45 17.44 -6.85 12.25
CA SER A 45 18.09 -8.07 12.71
C SER A 45 17.06 -9.15 13.05
N GLN A 46 15.88 -8.76 13.58
CA GLN A 46 14.75 -9.67 13.79
C GLN A 46 14.22 -10.22 12.46
N ASP A 47 13.93 -9.33 11.51
CA ASP A 47 13.46 -9.68 10.16
C ASP A 47 14.44 -10.63 9.44
N ALA A 48 15.73 -10.30 9.47
CA ALA A 48 16.78 -11.10 8.86
C ALA A 48 16.96 -12.46 9.56
N TYR A 49 16.92 -12.50 10.89
CA TYR A 49 17.10 -13.71 11.68
C TYR A 49 15.95 -14.70 11.52
N PHE A 50 14.69 -14.28 11.69
CA PHE A 50 13.57 -15.21 11.57
C PHE A 50 13.36 -15.69 10.13
N SER A 51 13.69 -14.87 9.13
CA SER A 51 13.74 -15.32 7.74
C SER A 51 14.87 -16.34 7.52
N TRP A 52 15.99 -16.20 8.22
CA TRP A 52 17.10 -17.16 8.15
C TRP A 52 16.79 -18.48 8.85
N VAL A 53 16.09 -18.44 9.99
CA VAL A 53 15.56 -19.64 10.65
C VAL A 53 14.59 -20.36 9.72
N PHE A 54 13.68 -19.63 9.08
CA PHE A 54 12.76 -20.24 8.12
C PHE A 54 13.51 -20.86 6.94
N PHE A 55 14.49 -20.15 6.38
CA PHE A 55 15.36 -20.63 5.31
C PHE A 55 16.14 -21.91 5.67
N THR A 56 16.72 -21.97 6.88
CA THR A 56 17.63 -23.07 7.24
C THR A 56 16.95 -24.27 7.88
N GLN A 57 15.85 -24.06 8.59
CA GLN A 57 15.19 -25.09 9.40
C GLN A 57 13.79 -25.42 8.87
N GLY A 58 13.22 -24.60 8.00
CA GLY A 58 11.81 -24.71 7.57
C GLY A 58 10.82 -24.33 8.66
N GLU A 59 11.31 -23.82 9.80
CA GLU A 59 10.49 -23.46 10.96
C GLU A 59 10.07 -21.98 10.86
N TYR A 60 8.78 -21.74 10.65
CA TYR A 60 8.18 -20.41 10.75
C TYR A 60 6.76 -20.51 11.30
N ALA A 61 6.42 -19.63 12.22
CA ALA A 61 5.07 -19.41 12.69
C ALA A 61 4.81 -17.92 12.79
N TYR A 62 3.60 -17.49 12.46
CA TYR A 62 3.21 -16.11 12.63
C TYR A 62 3.31 -15.70 14.10
N ASN A 63 3.90 -14.54 14.35
CA ASN A 63 4.01 -13.97 15.67
C ASN A 63 3.52 -12.51 15.61
N PRO A 64 2.41 -12.16 16.29
CA PRO A 64 1.88 -10.80 16.35
C PRO A 64 2.90 -9.73 16.77
N LEU A 65 3.87 -10.08 17.62
CA LEU A 65 4.95 -9.18 18.03
C LEU A 65 5.75 -8.65 16.84
N LEU A 66 5.88 -9.48 15.79
CA LEU A 66 6.67 -9.22 14.60
C LEU A 66 5.79 -8.77 13.43
N HIS A 67 4.55 -8.34 13.61
CA HIS A 67 3.65 -7.95 12.51
C HIS A 67 3.42 -9.07 11.48
N GLY A 68 2.88 -8.72 10.32
CA GLY A 68 2.42 -9.67 9.31
C GLY A 68 3.53 -10.51 8.63
N PRO A 69 3.20 -11.74 8.18
CA PRO A 69 4.19 -12.72 7.73
C PRO A 69 4.77 -12.46 6.33
N LEU A 70 4.14 -11.63 5.50
CA LEU A 70 4.47 -11.49 4.08
C LEU A 70 5.95 -11.19 3.84
N ARG A 71 6.53 -10.26 4.61
CA ARG A 71 7.92 -9.84 4.43
C ARG A 71 8.92 -10.95 4.76
N PHE A 72 8.62 -11.83 5.72
CA PHE A 72 9.49 -12.96 6.05
C PHE A 72 9.56 -13.95 4.88
N TYR A 73 8.44 -14.20 4.20
CA TYR A 73 8.44 -15.05 3.00
C TYR A 73 9.23 -14.42 1.86
N LEU A 74 9.08 -13.12 1.64
CA LEU A 74 9.82 -12.42 0.58
C LEU A 74 11.33 -12.40 0.87
N THR A 75 11.74 -12.12 2.10
CA THR A 75 13.15 -12.15 2.52
C THR A 75 13.72 -13.57 2.44
N THR A 76 12.99 -14.58 2.90
CA THR A 76 13.40 -15.99 2.79
C THR A 76 13.56 -16.40 1.33
N ALA A 77 12.66 -15.97 0.43
CA ALA A 77 12.82 -16.22 -1.00
C ALA A 77 14.10 -15.56 -1.57
N MET A 78 14.54 -14.40 -1.05
CA MET A 78 15.82 -13.81 -1.44
C MET A 78 17.01 -14.62 -0.92
N TYR A 79 16.92 -15.20 0.28
CA TYR A 79 17.94 -16.11 0.81
C TYR A 79 18.05 -17.39 0.00
N GLU A 80 16.93 -17.97 -0.44
CA GLU A 80 16.92 -19.16 -1.31
C GLU A 80 17.60 -18.90 -2.66
N ILE A 81 17.39 -17.71 -3.25
CA ILE A 81 17.91 -17.39 -4.58
C ILE A 81 19.37 -16.94 -4.54
N PHE A 82 19.76 -16.15 -3.54
CA PHE A 82 21.05 -15.45 -3.50
C PHE A 82 21.97 -15.84 -2.34
N GLY A 83 21.50 -16.73 -1.44
CA GLY A 83 22.15 -17.02 -0.18
C GLY A 83 21.83 -16.00 0.91
N ALA A 84 21.97 -16.41 2.17
CA ALA A 84 21.74 -15.55 3.31
C ALA A 84 22.88 -14.52 3.50
N GLY A 85 22.51 -13.25 3.64
CA GLY A 85 23.45 -12.15 3.90
C GLY A 85 22.77 -10.78 3.89
N ASP A 86 23.55 -9.75 4.19
CA ASP A 86 23.08 -8.37 4.37
C ASP A 86 22.36 -7.77 3.15
N VAL A 87 22.81 -8.13 1.95
CA VAL A 87 22.22 -7.65 0.69
C VAL A 87 20.90 -8.36 0.41
N SER A 88 20.86 -9.69 0.51
CA SER A 88 19.67 -10.49 0.24
C SER A 88 18.56 -10.21 1.26
N ALA A 89 18.91 -9.93 2.51
CA ALA A 89 17.97 -9.51 3.56
C ALA A 89 17.19 -8.23 3.19
N ARG A 90 17.84 -7.34 2.44
CA ARG A 90 17.30 -6.01 2.05
C ARG A 90 16.88 -5.94 0.59
N LEU A 91 16.98 -7.04 -0.16
CA LEU A 91 16.67 -7.04 -1.58
C LEU A 91 15.15 -6.96 -1.84
N ALA A 92 14.35 -7.72 -1.08
CA ALA A 92 12.90 -7.66 -1.17
C ALA A 92 12.29 -6.26 -0.89
N PRO A 93 12.67 -5.53 0.18
CA PRO A 93 12.17 -4.16 0.38
C PRO A 93 12.67 -3.19 -0.71
N ALA A 94 13.90 -3.37 -1.23
CA ALA A 94 14.44 -2.55 -2.31
C ALA A 94 13.64 -2.71 -3.61
N LEU A 95 13.32 -3.95 -3.98
CA LEU A 95 12.47 -4.26 -5.14
C LEU A 95 11.05 -3.74 -4.95
N MET A 96 10.51 -3.82 -3.74
CA MET A 96 9.18 -3.30 -3.43
C MET A 96 9.13 -1.77 -3.56
N GLY A 97 10.14 -1.06 -3.05
CA GLY A 97 10.27 0.38 -3.22
C GLY A 97 10.45 0.81 -4.68
N ALA A 98 11.22 0.07 -5.47
CA ALA A 98 11.37 0.32 -6.91
C ALA A 98 10.06 0.08 -7.67
N THR A 99 9.30 -0.96 -7.31
CA THR A 99 7.98 -1.25 -7.88
C THR A 99 6.99 -0.13 -7.60
N MET A 100 7.01 0.41 -6.38
CA MET A 100 6.13 1.49 -5.94
C MET A 100 6.24 2.74 -6.82
N VAL A 101 7.42 3.04 -7.37
CA VAL A 101 7.67 4.18 -8.28
C VAL A 101 6.84 4.11 -9.56
N GLY A 102 6.46 2.92 -10.02
CA GLY A 102 5.61 2.74 -11.19
C GLY A 102 4.11 2.97 -10.92
N LEU A 103 3.66 2.85 -9.68
CA LEU A 103 2.23 2.88 -9.32
C LEU A 103 1.51 4.20 -9.61
N PRO A 104 2.14 5.39 -9.49
CA PRO A 104 1.51 6.65 -9.89
C PRO A 104 1.01 6.68 -11.35
N SER A 105 1.57 5.85 -12.24
CA SER A 105 1.07 5.71 -13.62
C SER A 105 -0.39 5.24 -13.70
N LEU A 106 -0.86 4.53 -12.67
CA LEU A 106 -2.25 4.09 -12.54
C LEU A 106 -3.19 5.21 -12.05
N LEU A 107 -2.62 6.28 -11.47
CA LEU A 107 -3.34 7.43 -10.91
C LEU A 107 -3.48 8.60 -11.89
N ARG A 108 -3.23 8.37 -13.19
CA ARG A 108 -3.29 9.41 -14.24
C ARG A 108 -4.66 10.06 -14.35
N ALA A 109 -5.74 9.36 -14.01
CA ALA A 109 -7.08 9.92 -14.02
C ALA A 109 -7.25 11.01 -12.94
N GLN A 110 -6.62 10.83 -11.78
CA GLN A 110 -6.68 11.73 -10.64
C GLN A 110 -5.67 12.86 -10.80
N LEU A 111 -4.40 12.53 -11.04
CA LEU A 111 -3.26 13.45 -11.01
C LEU A 111 -2.93 14.11 -12.36
N GLY A 112 -3.45 13.56 -13.46
CA GLY A 112 -2.95 13.88 -14.80
C GLY A 112 -1.56 13.29 -15.06
N ARG A 113 -1.08 13.45 -16.31
CA ARG A 113 0.19 12.85 -16.76
C ARG A 113 1.41 13.43 -16.04
N GLY A 114 1.47 14.76 -15.97
CA GLY A 114 2.56 15.46 -15.29
C GLY A 114 2.58 15.19 -13.79
N GLY A 115 1.43 15.28 -13.11
CA GLY A 115 1.32 15.01 -11.68
C GLY A 115 1.72 13.57 -11.31
N ALA A 116 1.33 12.59 -12.13
CA ALA A 116 1.72 11.20 -11.95
C ALA A 116 3.24 10.98 -12.12
N LEU A 117 3.87 11.60 -13.13
CA LEU A 117 5.32 11.54 -13.32
C LEU A 117 6.10 12.23 -12.19
N VAL A 118 5.61 13.38 -11.72
CA VAL A 118 6.20 14.09 -10.58
C VAL A 118 6.09 13.25 -9.31
N ALA A 119 4.93 12.63 -9.05
CA ALA A 119 4.77 11.71 -7.93
C ALA A 119 5.73 10.52 -8.03
N ALA A 120 5.88 9.91 -9.21
CA ALA A 120 6.84 8.83 -9.44
C ALA A 120 8.29 9.29 -9.18
N ALA A 121 8.67 10.47 -9.66
CA ALA A 121 10.00 11.02 -9.42
C ALA A 121 10.25 11.26 -7.92
N LEU A 122 9.28 11.82 -7.19
CA LEU A 122 9.36 12.03 -5.74
C LEU A 122 9.47 10.69 -4.98
N LEU A 123 8.75 9.65 -5.38
CA LEU A 123 8.91 8.32 -4.78
C LEU A 123 10.26 7.67 -5.12
N ALA A 124 10.86 8.01 -6.26
CA ALA A 124 12.13 7.47 -6.69
C ALA A 124 13.31 8.00 -5.86
N VAL A 125 13.32 9.32 -5.60
CA VAL A 125 14.45 10.04 -4.96
C VAL A 125 14.15 10.62 -3.58
N GLY A 126 12.88 10.66 -3.17
CA GLY A 126 12.45 11.24 -1.89
C GLY A 126 13.07 10.52 -0.70
N PRO A 127 13.50 11.26 0.34
CA PRO A 127 14.34 10.72 1.39
C PRO A 127 13.65 9.60 2.17
N SER A 128 12.38 9.76 2.55
CA SER A 128 11.68 8.75 3.36
C SER A 128 11.54 7.42 2.62
N TYR A 129 11.01 7.45 1.40
CA TYR A 129 10.77 6.22 0.63
C TYR A 129 12.04 5.59 0.10
N LEU A 130 13.09 6.37 -0.17
CA LEU A 130 14.40 5.81 -0.49
C LEU A 130 15.03 5.14 0.74
N TYR A 131 14.98 5.79 1.91
CA TYR A 131 15.52 5.26 3.16
C TYR A 131 14.82 3.95 3.57
N PHE A 132 13.50 3.97 3.73
CA PHE A 132 12.74 2.81 4.21
C PHE A 132 12.66 1.66 3.21
N SER A 133 12.93 1.91 1.92
CA SER A 133 13.06 0.82 0.93
C SER A 133 14.42 0.15 0.92
N ARG A 134 15.42 0.68 1.64
CA ARG A 134 16.73 0.06 1.84
C ARG A 134 16.85 -0.61 3.21
N PHE A 135 15.72 -0.83 3.86
CA PHE A 135 15.60 -1.30 5.24
C PHE A 135 14.80 -2.59 5.28
N ALA A 136 15.33 -3.64 5.91
CA ALA A 136 14.66 -4.94 6.05
C ALA A 136 13.53 -4.86 7.09
N ARG A 137 12.45 -4.15 6.73
CA ARG A 137 11.26 -3.92 7.56
C ARG A 137 9.99 -3.82 6.74
N GLU A 138 8.87 -3.92 7.42
CA GLU A 138 7.51 -3.89 6.91
C GLU A 138 7.08 -2.59 6.21
N ASP A 139 7.73 -1.46 6.49
CA ASP A 139 7.23 -0.11 6.13
C ASP A 139 7.08 0.13 4.62
N ILE A 140 8.07 -0.29 3.82
CA ILE A 140 7.99 -0.11 2.36
C ILE A 140 6.98 -1.06 1.72
N TYR A 141 6.78 -2.24 2.30
CA TYR A 141 5.79 -3.20 1.81
C TYR A 141 4.39 -2.66 2.02
N ILE A 142 4.10 -2.16 3.22
CA ILE A 142 2.78 -1.61 3.51
C ILE A 142 2.52 -0.37 2.66
N ALA A 143 3.52 0.49 2.44
CA ALA A 143 3.40 1.66 1.57
C ALA A 143 3.06 1.26 0.12
N CYS A 144 3.83 0.32 -0.46
CA CYS A 144 3.63 -0.10 -1.85
C CYS A 144 2.29 -0.81 -2.06
N ILE A 145 1.94 -1.74 -1.16
CA ILE A 145 0.66 -2.47 -1.23
C ILE A 145 -0.52 -1.51 -1.04
N THR A 146 -0.42 -0.56 -0.11
CA THR A 146 -1.48 0.41 0.15
C THR A 146 -1.66 1.38 -1.02
N LEU A 147 -0.57 1.84 -1.64
CA LEU A 147 -0.64 2.66 -2.87
C LEU A 147 -1.25 1.86 -4.03
N GLY A 148 -0.88 0.58 -4.17
CA GLY A 148 -1.47 -0.31 -5.18
C GLY A 148 -2.96 -0.52 -4.95
N LEU A 149 -3.37 -0.78 -3.71
CA LEU A 149 -4.77 -0.92 -3.30
C LEU A 149 -5.54 0.38 -3.59
N MET A 150 -4.99 1.53 -3.21
CA MET A 150 -5.55 2.85 -3.50
C MET A 150 -5.74 3.05 -5.00
N ALA A 151 -4.75 2.72 -5.82
CA ALA A 151 -4.84 2.83 -7.28
C ALA A 151 -5.94 1.94 -7.87
N VAL A 152 -6.06 0.69 -7.41
CA VAL A 152 -7.13 -0.22 -7.85
C VAL A 152 -8.51 0.29 -7.41
N VAL A 153 -8.64 0.78 -6.18
CA VAL A 153 -9.90 1.36 -5.67
C VAL A 153 -10.29 2.61 -6.47
N LEU A 154 -9.37 3.54 -6.70
CA LEU A 154 -9.63 4.75 -7.48
C LEU A 154 -10.03 4.43 -8.91
N HIS A 155 -9.31 3.51 -9.55
CA HIS A 155 -9.66 3.05 -10.89
C HIS A 155 -11.00 2.30 -10.92
N PHE A 156 -11.38 1.60 -9.85
CA PHE A 156 -12.72 1.03 -9.67
C PHE A 156 -13.80 2.09 -9.57
N LEU A 157 -13.58 3.15 -8.80
CA LEU A 157 -14.52 4.26 -8.65
C LEU A 157 -14.73 5.00 -9.98
N ASP A 158 -13.68 5.13 -10.79
CA ASP A 158 -13.77 5.75 -12.11
C ASP A 158 -14.50 4.85 -13.11
N VAL A 159 -14.08 3.58 -13.21
CA VAL A 159 -14.63 2.62 -14.17
C VAL A 159 -14.71 1.23 -13.55
N PRO A 160 -15.87 0.85 -12.99
CA PRO A 160 -16.06 -0.46 -12.37
C PRO A 160 -15.80 -1.61 -13.37
N ARG A 161 -14.95 -2.56 -12.99
CA ARG A 161 -14.65 -3.77 -13.77
C ARG A 161 -14.70 -4.99 -12.88
N ARG A 162 -15.05 -6.14 -13.48
CA ARG A 162 -15.23 -7.42 -12.77
C ARG A 162 -13.96 -7.95 -12.08
N HIS A 163 -12.78 -7.52 -12.51
CA HIS A 163 -11.51 -7.91 -11.88
C HIS A 163 -11.11 -7.02 -10.70
N HIS A 164 -11.78 -5.87 -10.48
CA HIS A 164 -11.40 -5.01 -9.36
C HIS A 164 -11.68 -5.65 -7.99
N PRO A 165 -12.88 -6.21 -7.71
CA PRO A 165 -13.11 -6.83 -6.40
C PRO A 165 -12.12 -7.93 -6.00
N PRO A 166 -11.74 -8.92 -6.86
CA PRO A 166 -10.70 -9.89 -6.52
C PRO A 166 -9.32 -9.25 -6.30
N LEU A 167 -8.93 -8.23 -7.07
CA LEU A 167 -7.67 -7.51 -6.82
C LEU A 167 -7.69 -6.74 -5.50
N ILE A 168 -8.80 -6.07 -5.18
CA ILE A 168 -9.01 -5.38 -3.90
C ILE A 168 -8.91 -6.37 -2.74
N GLY A 169 -9.59 -7.51 -2.83
CA GLY A 169 -9.54 -8.56 -1.81
C GLY A 169 -8.13 -9.10 -1.60
N ALA A 170 -7.41 -9.44 -2.67
CA ALA A 170 -6.04 -9.94 -2.60
C ALA A 170 -5.06 -8.90 -2.01
N LEU A 171 -5.12 -7.65 -2.47
CA LEU A 171 -4.26 -6.57 -1.96
C LEU A 171 -4.57 -6.23 -0.51
N LEU A 172 -5.84 -6.26 -0.11
CA LEU A 172 -6.24 -6.04 1.28
C LEU A 172 -5.71 -7.16 2.18
N ALA A 173 -5.80 -8.43 1.75
CA ALA A 173 -5.23 -9.55 2.49
C ALA A 173 -3.70 -9.46 2.59
N ALA A 174 -3.02 -9.07 1.51
CA ALA A 174 -1.57 -8.84 1.53
C ALA A 174 -1.18 -7.68 2.46
N SER A 175 -1.99 -6.63 2.51
CA SER A 175 -1.82 -5.49 3.43
C SER A 175 -1.92 -5.95 4.89
N PHE A 176 -2.96 -6.73 5.23
CA PHE A 176 -3.11 -7.36 6.55
C PHE A 176 -1.94 -8.27 6.91
N ALA A 177 -1.48 -9.07 5.95
CA ALA A 177 -0.31 -9.91 6.11
C ALA A 177 1.01 -9.12 6.14
N THR A 178 0.97 -7.79 6.13
CA THR A 178 2.15 -6.92 6.29
C THR A 178 2.14 -6.20 7.63
N LYS A 179 1.09 -5.43 7.94
CA LYS A 179 1.04 -4.58 9.15
C LYS A 179 -0.39 -4.23 9.55
N GLU A 180 -0.62 -4.05 10.84
CA GLU A 180 -1.93 -3.71 11.41
C GLU A 180 -2.40 -2.29 11.07
N SER A 181 -1.51 -1.44 10.52
CA SER A 181 -1.90 -0.14 9.95
C SER A 181 -2.91 -0.25 8.80
N THR A 182 -3.16 -1.46 8.26
CA THR A 182 -4.31 -1.75 7.40
C THR A 182 -5.64 -1.39 8.06
N PHE A 183 -5.81 -1.62 9.38
CA PHE A 183 -7.03 -1.25 10.09
C PHE A 183 -7.31 0.25 9.99
N ILE A 184 -6.27 1.07 10.21
CA ILE A 184 -6.34 2.53 10.08
C ILE A 184 -6.64 2.91 8.63
N THR A 185 -5.96 2.31 7.66
CA THR A 185 -6.18 2.59 6.23
C THR A 185 -7.64 2.33 5.81
N VAL A 186 -8.21 1.18 6.22
CA VAL A 186 -9.61 0.84 5.95
C VAL A 186 -10.57 1.80 6.67
N PHE A 187 -10.28 2.15 7.92
CA PHE A 187 -11.05 3.12 8.69
C PHE A 187 -11.06 4.50 8.01
N VAL A 188 -9.90 5.01 7.60
CA VAL A 188 -9.77 6.31 6.93
C VAL A 188 -10.53 6.33 5.60
N ALA A 189 -10.42 5.28 4.78
CA ALA A 189 -11.19 5.20 3.54
C ALA A 189 -12.71 5.06 3.80
N GLY A 190 -13.08 4.26 4.80
CA GLY A 190 -14.47 3.99 5.18
C GLY A 190 -15.21 5.22 5.70
N THR A 191 -14.53 6.08 6.47
CA THR A 191 -15.09 7.34 6.99
C THR A 191 -15.39 8.36 5.88
N PHE A 192 -14.79 8.22 4.71
CA PHE A 192 -15.16 9.00 3.53
C PHE A 192 -16.26 8.31 2.71
N LEU A 193 -16.00 7.07 2.30
CA LEU A 193 -16.86 6.35 1.34
C LEU A 193 -18.23 6.00 1.94
N GLY A 194 -18.29 5.63 3.22
CA GLY A 194 -19.52 5.24 3.91
C GLY A 194 -20.54 6.39 4.00
N PRO A 195 -20.17 7.52 4.64
CA PRO A 195 -21.04 8.70 4.70
C PRO A 195 -21.40 9.24 3.32
N LEU A 196 -20.46 9.24 2.37
CA LEU A 196 -20.74 9.68 1.00
C LEU A 196 -21.77 8.76 0.31
N ALA A 197 -21.64 7.45 0.46
CA ALA A 197 -22.61 6.49 -0.09
C ALA A 197 -23.99 6.65 0.55
N LEU A 198 -24.06 6.85 1.87
CA LEU A 198 -25.31 7.09 2.59
C LEU A 198 -25.98 8.40 2.15
N TRP A 199 -25.20 9.47 2.00
CA TRP A 199 -25.70 10.76 1.52
C TRP A 199 -26.25 10.65 0.10
N GLN A 200 -25.51 10.02 -0.83
CA GLN A 200 -25.99 9.77 -2.19
C GLN A 200 -27.24 8.89 -2.20
N ALA A 201 -27.30 7.85 -1.37
CA ALA A 201 -28.47 6.97 -1.26
C ALA A 201 -29.71 7.70 -0.76
N ARG A 202 -29.56 8.64 0.18
CA ARG A 202 -30.67 9.48 0.68
C ARG A 202 -31.14 10.50 -0.35
N ARG A 203 -30.22 11.04 -1.16
CA ARG A 203 -30.51 12.06 -2.17
C ARG A 203 -31.12 11.48 -3.44
N ASP A 204 -30.49 10.45 -3.98
CA ASP A 204 -30.78 9.91 -5.32
C ASP A 204 -31.47 8.53 -5.25
N GLY A 205 -31.56 7.91 -4.08
CA GLY A 205 -32.07 6.56 -3.87
C GLY A 205 -30.96 5.49 -3.91
N TRP A 206 -31.17 4.37 -3.20
CA TRP A 206 -30.15 3.32 -3.04
C TRP A 206 -29.60 2.76 -4.36
N ARG A 207 -30.49 2.51 -5.34
CA ARG A 207 -30.13 1.93 -6.63
C ARG A 207 -29.43 2.92 -7.55
N ASP A 208 -29.75 4.21 -7.41
CA ASP A 208 -29.31 5.25 -8.32
C ASP A 208 -28.11 6.05 -7.81
N ALA A 209 -27.82 6.02 -6.52
CA ALA A 209 -26.63 6.60 -5.90
C ALA A 209 -25.34 6.20 -6.63
N PRO A 210 -24.52 7.15 -7.11
CA PRO A 210 -23.36 6.86 -7.97
C PRO A 210 -22.39 5.81 -7.41
N LEU A 211 -22.00 5.92 -6.14
CA LEU A 211 -21.10 4.95 -5.50
C LEU A 211 -21.71 3.56 -5.41
N LEU A 212 -22.96 3.48 -4.94
CA LEU A 212 -23.65 2.20 -4.79
C LEU A 212 -23.94 1.56 -6.14
N ARG A 213 -24.26 2.36 -7.17
CA ARG A 213 -24.42 1.91 -8.55
C ARG A 213 -23.12 1.29 -9.09
N SER A 214 -21.96 1.87 -8.81
CA SER A 214 -20.66 1.30 -9.17
C SER A 214 -20.40 -0.06 -8.52
N VAL A 215 -20.85 -0.24 -7.27
CA VAL A 215 -20.72 -1.50 -6.51
C VAL A 215 -21.73 -2.54 -6.99
N MET A 216 -23.01 -2.20 -7.00
CA MET A 216 -24.12 -3.11 -7.31
C MET A 216 -24.22 -3.44 -8.79
N GLY A 217 -23.80 -2.53 -9.68
CA GLY A 217 -23.84 -2.71 -11.13
C GLY A 217 -22.96 -3.84 -11.64
N LEU A 218 -21.99 -4.31 -10.84
CA LEU A 218 -21.17 -5.49 -11.16
C LEU A 218 -21.89 -6.82 -10.88
N GLY A 219 -22.98 -6.80 -10.11
CA GLY A 219 -23.62 -8.00 -9.55
C GLY A 219 -22.78 -8.67 -8.45
N TRP A 220 -23.30 -9.74 -7.84
CA TRP A 220 -22.67 -10.37 -6.68
C TRP A 220 -21.42 -11.21 -7.01
N ARG A 221 -21.31 -11.76 -8.23
CA ARG A 221 -20.23 -12.71 -8.59
C ARG A 221 -18.82 -12.13 -8.45
N PRO A 222 -18.50 -10.91 -8.95
CA PRO A 222 -17.18 -10.32 -8.72
C PRO A 222 -16.85 -10.14 -7.25
N TRP A 223 -17.82 -9.73 -6.43
CA TRP A 223 -17.64 -9.56 -4.99
C TRP A 223 -17.41 -10.88 -4.26
N ALA A 224 -18.09 -11.96 -4.67
CA ALA A 224 -17.80 -13.31 -4.16
C ALA A 224 -16.36 -13.73 -4.48
N TRP A 225 -15.87 -13.45 -5.69
CA TRP A 225 -14.45 -13.64 -6.03
C TRP A 225 -13.52 -12.71 -5.24
N GLY A 226 -13.97 -11.49 -4.90
CA GLY A 226 -13.31 -10.57 -3.97
C GLY A 226 -13.07 -11.19 -2.61
N VAL A 227 -14.14 -11.68 -1.99
CA VAL A 227 -14.10 -12.35 -0.69
C VAL A 227 -13.26 -13.63 -0.76
N ALA A 228 -13.41 -14.43 -1.82
CA ALA A 228 -12.61 -15.63 -2.02
C ALA A 228 -11.12 -15.31 -2.18
N ALA A 229 -10.75 -14.28 -2.96
CA ALA A 229 -9.36 -13.86 -3.12
C ALA A 229 -8.75 -13.36 -1.82
N PHE A 230 -9.52 -12.58 -1.03
CA PHE A 230 -9.10 -12.15 0.30
C PHE A 230 -8.80 -13.35 1.19
N TRP A 231 -9.76 -14.25 1.39
CA TRP A 231 -9.60 -15.38 2.30
C TRP A 231 -8.56 -16.38 1.82
N PHE A 232 -8.43 -16.58 0.51
CA PHE A 232 -7.40 -17.43 -0.06
C PHE A 232 -6.01 -16.87 0.23
N VAL A 233 -5.74 -15.60 -0.07
CA VAL A 233 -4.42 -14.97 0.17
C VAL A 233 -4.14 -14.88 1.67
N PHE A 234 -5.14 -14.51 2.47
CA PHE A 234 -5.03 -14.46 3.92
C PHE A 234 -4.66 -15.83 4.49
N ALA A 235 -5.43 -16.88 4.14
CA ALA A 235 -5.16 -18.24 4.60
C ALA A 235 -3.79 -18.70 4.15
N LEU A 236 -3.44 -18.52 2.87
CA LEU A 236 -2.15 -18.91 2.32
C LEU A 236 -0.98 -18.29 3.10
N LEU A 237 -1.06 -16.99 3.41
CA LEU A 237 0.04 -16.28 4.08
C LEU A 237 0.08 -16.56 5.59
N PHE A 238 -1.05 -16.53 6.28
CA PHE A 238 -1.04 -16.72 7.74
C PHE A 238 -0.83 -18.17 8.16
N THR A 239 -1.22 -19.15 7.34
CA THR A 239 -1.04 -20.58 7.66
C THR A 239 0.27 -21.17 7.16
N VAL A 240 1.24 -20.34 6.75
CA VAL A 240 2.52 -20.80 6.20
C VAL A 240 2.26 -21.77 5.03
N PHE A 241 1.52 -21.32 4.03
CA PHE A 241 1.13 -22.10 2.86
C PHE A 241 0.38 -23.41 3.22
N PHE A 242 -0.55 -23.32 4.18
CA PHE A 242 -1.38 -24.41 4.70
C PHE A 242 -0.64 -25.47 5.55
N THR A 243 0.63 -25.25 5.89
CA THR A 243 1.39 -26.16 6.76
C THR A 243 1.13 -25.94 8.25
N ASN A 244 0.66 -24.76 8.63
CA ASN A 244 0.25 -24.41 9.99
C ASN A 244 -1.19 -23.85 10.02
N PRO A 245 -2.22 -24.72 10.09
CA PRO A 245 -3.62 -24.28 10.10
C PRO A 245 -4.00 -23.33 11.25
N GLY A 246 -3.27 -23.40 12.38
CA GLY A 246 -3.49 -22.51 13.54
C GLY A 246 -3.32 -21.04 13.19
N GLY A 247 -2.47 -20.73 12.22
CA GLY A 247 -2.20 -19.36 11.76
C GLY A 247 -3.43 -18.59 11.29
N LEU A 248 -4.53 -19.26 10.88
CA LEU A 248 -5.80 -18.57 10.62
C LEU A 248 -6.32 -17.84 11.85
N TRP A 249 -6.32 -18.52 13.00
CA TRP A 249 -6.77 -17.93 14.25
C TRP A 249 -5.81 -16.83 14.70
N ASP A 250 -4.51 -17.10 14.62
CA ASP A 250 -3.48 -16.15 15.02
C ASP A 250 -3.60 -14.84 14.22
N GLY A 251 -3.81 -14.92 12.90
CA GLY A 251 -4.00 -13.75 12.04
C GLY A 251 -5.30 -13.00 12.28
N ILE A 252 -6.41 -13.71 12.56
CA ILE A 252 -7.74 -13.08 12.77
C ILE A 252 -7.82 -12.43 14.15
N TYR A 253 -7.34 -13.14 15.18
CA TYR A 253 -7.54 -12.78 16.57
C TYR A 253 -6.27 -12.28 17.23
N ASP A 254 -5.19 -13.07 17.26
CA ASP A 254 -4.00 -12.72 18.05
C ASP A 254 -3.31 -11.45 17.54
N GLY A 255 -3.25 -11.25 16.22
CA GLY A 255 -2.75 -10.00 15.62
C GLY A 255 -3.53 -8.76 16.06
N LEU A 256 -4.86 -8.83 16.00
CA LEU A 256 -5.73 -7.75 16.42
C LEU A 256 -5.69 -7.53 17.94
N ALA A 257 -5.74 -8.61 18.72
CA ALA A 257 -5.69 -8.57 20.18
C ALA A 257 -4.36 -7.97 20.66
N TYR A 258 -3.24 -8.36 20.04
CA TYR A 258 -1.94 -7.78 20.31
C TYR A 258 -1.91 -6.28 19.98
N TRP A 259 -2.36 -5.88 18.79
CA TRP A 259 -2.40 -4.47 18.37
C TRP A 259 -3.26 -3.59 19.28
N LEU A 260 -4.43 -4.09 19.71
CA LEU A 260 -5.29 -3.41 20.70
C LEU A 260 -4.61 -3.33 22.07
N GLY A 261 -3.91 -4.40 22.48
CA GLY A 261 -3.14 -4.44 23.72
C GLY A 261 -1.93 -3.50 23.75
N GLN A 262 -1.42 -3.07 22.59
CA GLN A 262 -0.32 -2.10 22.52
C GLN A 262 -0.75 -0.64 22.70
N GLN A 263 -2.05 -0.32 22.59
CA GLN A 263 -2.52 1.07 22.67
C GLN A 263 -2.14 1.77 24.00
N PRO A 264 -2.24 1.13 25.18
CA PRO A 264 -1.82 1.75 26.44
C PRO A 264 -0.32 1.97 26.58
N VAL A 265 0.51 1.30 25.78
CA VAL A 265 1.98 1.45 25.82
C VAL A 265 2.42 2.75 25.11
N ALA A 266 1.62 3.22 24.15
CA ALA A 266 1.81 4.51 23.47
C ALA A 266 3.24 4.74 22.91
N ARG A 267 3.84 3.72 22.27
CA ARG A 267 5.21 3.76 21.69
C ARG A 267 5.41 4.74 20.51
N GLY A 268 4.48 5.66 20.29
CA GLY A 268 4.51 6.71 19.27
C GLY A 268 3.78 7.98 19.70
N GLY A 269 3.65 8.23 21.01
CA GLY A 269 3.02 9.42 21.60
C GLY A 269 3.87 10.68 21.43
N GLU A 270 4.15 11.03 20.19
CA GLU A 270 4.90 12.23 19.84
C GLU A 270 4.07 13.49 20.14
N PRO A 271 4.72 14.64 20.43
CA PRO A 271 3.99 15.88 20.66
C PRO A 271 3.13 16.30 19.47
N VAL A 272 2.02 17.00 19.77
CA VAL A 272 1.14 17.58 18.74
C VAL A 272 1.97 18.41 17.76
N GLY A 273 1.90 18.06 16.47
CA GLY A 273 2.62 18.74 15.40
C GLY A 273 3.95 18.09 15.00
N PHE A 274 4.42 17.03 15.69
CA PHE A 274 5.65 16.32 15.34
C PHE A 274 5.65 15.84 13.87
N TYR A 275 4.60 15.14 13.44
CA TYR A 275 4.51 14.65 12.06
C TYR A 275 4.35 15.77 11.03
N ALA A 276 3.69 16.87 11.39
CA ALA A 276 3.62 18.04 10.52
C ALA A 276 5.00 18.69 10.36
N PHE A 277 5.78 18.80 11.44
CA PHE A 277 7.15 19.26 11.39
C PHE A 277 8.02 18.34 10.52
N LEU A 278 7.91 17.01 10.69
CA LEU A 278 8.68 16.04 9.93
C LEU A 278 8.33 16.09 8.43
N LEU A 279 7.05 16.19 8.08
CA LEU A 279 6.61 16.35 6.69
C LEU A 279 7.11 17.66 6.07
N LEU A 280 7.12 18.76 6.82
CA LEU A 280 7.62 20.05 6.35
C LEU A 280 9.15 20.14 6.30
N GLY A 281 9.85 19.36 7.13
CA GLY A 281 11.31 19.30 7.14
C GLY A 281 11.87 18.38 6.04
N GLU A 282 11.34 17.17 5.94
CA GLU A 282 11.90 16.10 5.09
C GLU A 282 11.19 15.99 3.73
N GLU A 283 9.89 16.30 3.67
CA GLU A 283 9.03 16.05 2.50
C GLU A 283 8.39 17.35 1.97
N TRP A 284 9.02 18.51 2.20
CA TRP A 284 8.49 19.82 1.81
C TRP A 284 8.06 19.95 0.33
N PRO A 285 8.77 19.35 -0.67
CA PRO A 285 8.32 19.44 -2.06
C PRO A 285 6.98 18.73 -2.27
N VAL A 286 6.77 17.60 -1.58
CA VAL A 286 5.52 16.83 -1.61
C VAL A 286 4.40 17.68 -1.01
N VAL A 287 4.64 18.33 0.13
CA VAL A 287 3.66 19.21 0.78
C VAL A 287 3.28 20.39 -0.10
N GLY A 288 4.26 21.07 -0.71
CA GLY A 288 4.00 22.19 -1.63
C GLY A 288 3.16 21.78 -2.84
N LEU A 289 3.49 20.63 -3.44
CA LEU A 289 2.72 20.09 -4.57
C LEU A 289 1.33 19.58 -4.16
N ALA A 290 1.19 19.05 -2.94
CA ALA A 290 -0.10 18.66 -2.39
C ALA A 290 -1.04 19.87 -2.24
N ALA A 291 -0.54 21.04 -1.81
CA ALA A 291 -1.31 22.28 -1.75
C ALA A 291 -1.84 22.69 -3.14
N VAL A 292 -0.99 22.62 -4.18
CA VAL A 292 -1.41 22.83 -5.57
C VAL A 292 -2.46 21.80 -5.99
N GLY A 293 -2.26 20.53 -5.61
CA GLY A 293 -3.19 19.44 -5.84
C GLY A 293 -4.59 19.71 -5.27
N ILE A 294 -4.68 20.19 -4.03
CA ILE A 294 -5.94 20.55 -3.35
C ILE A 294 -6.68 21.65 -4.14
N VAL A 295 -5.98 22.69 -4.60
CA VAL A 295 -6.57 23.73 -5.46
C VAL A 295 -7.11 23.13 -6.76
N ALA A 296 -6.40 22.16 -7.34
CA ALA A 296 -6.84 21.44 -8.54
C ALA A 296 -8.09 20.58 -8.28
N VAL A 297 -8.20 19.96 -7.10
CA VAL A 297 -9.40 19.21 -6.68
C VAL A 297 -10.61 20.13 -6.58
N ILE A 298 -10.46 21.32 -6.00
CA ILE A 298 -11.55 22.30 -5.87
C ILE A 298 -12.06 22.74 -7.25
N ARG A 299 -11.14 22.98 -8.20
CA ARG A 299 -11.50 23.42 -9.57
C ARG A 299 -12.10 22.30 -10.44
N SER A 300 -11.84 21.04 -10.10
CA SER A 300 -12.26 19.89 -10.90
C SER A 300 -12.53 18.70 -9.98
N PRO A 301 -13.65 18.75 -9.22
CA PRO A 301 -13.93 17.79 -8.19
C PRO A 301 -14.28 16.43 -8.78
N SER A 302 -13.80 15.38 -8.13
CA SER A 302 -14.25 14.01 -8.34
C SER A 302 -14.17 13.27 -7.02
N VAL A 303 -14.96 12.20 -6.88
CA VAL A 303 -14.94 11.36 -5.67
C VAL A 303 -13.52 10.84 -5.40
N GLY A 304 -12.82 10.36 -6.44
CA GLY A 304 -11.46 9.84 -6.29
C GLY A 304 -10.45 10.90 -5.85
N ARG A 305 -10.55 12.13 -6.37
CA ARG A 305 -9.67 13.23 -5.96
C ARG A 305 -9.92 13.67 -4.51
N TRP A 306 -11.19 13.77 -4.10
CA TRP A 306 -11.53 14.07 -2.72
C TRP A 306 -11.14 12.95 -1.75
N LEU A 307 -11.24 11.69 -2.18
CA LEU A 307 -10.73 10.55 -1.40
C LEU A 307 -9.23 10.69 -1.12
N LEU A 308 -8.41 11.08 -2.10
CA LEU A 308 -6.98 11.31 -1.88
C LEU A 308 -6.71 12.41 -0.83
N VAL A 309 -7.43 13.53 -0.90
CA VAL A 309 -7.31 14.63 0.08
C VAL A 309 -7.74 14.16 1.47
N TRP A 310 -8.83 13.40 1.56
CA TRP A 310 -9.32 12.85 2.82
C TRP A 310 -8.33 11.86 3.43
N MET A 311 -7.81 10.93 2.61
CA MET A 311 -6.81 9.95 3.02
C MET A 311 -5.58 10.64 3.60
N PHE A 312 -5.08 11.70 2.97
CA PHE A 312 -3.98 12.48 3.53
C PHE A 312 -4.36 13.15 4.85
N GLY A 313 -5.42 13.96 4.87
CA GLY A 313 -5.78 14.79 6.01
C GLY A 313 -6.14 13.98 7.27
N LEU A 314 -6.97 12.95 7.11
CA LEU A 314 -7.37 12.11 8.24
C LEU A 314 -6.26 11.16 8.67
N SER A 315 -5.41 10.65 7.76
CA SER A 315 -4.23 9.88 8.20
C SER A 315 -3.31 10.76 9.04
N LEU A 316 -3.02 11.98 8.59
CA LEU A 316 -2.19 12.91 9.36
C LEU A 316 -2.78 13.18 10.75
N ALA A 317 -4.10 13.37 10.85
CA ALA A 317 -4.79 13.60 12.11
C ALA A 317 -4.88 12.35 13.01
N VAL A 318 -4.91 11.14 12.45
CA VAL A 318 -4.93 9.89 13.24
C VAL A 318 -3.53 9.54 13.75
N TYR A 319 -2.49 9.86 13.00
CA TYR A 319 -1.11 9.62 13.40
C TYR A 319 -0.53 10.73 14.29
N SER A 320 -1.09 11.95 14.30
CA SER A 320 -0.66 13.09 15.13
C SER A 320 -1.47 13.24 16.41
#